data_AF-A0A5H2Y7F9-F1
#
_entry.id   AF-A0A5H2Y7F9-F1
#
_cell.length_a   1.000
_cell.length_b   1.000
_cell.length_c   1.000
_cell.angle_alpha   90.00
_cell.angle_beta   90.00
_cell.angle_gamma   90.00
#
_symmetry.space_group_name_H-M   'P 1'
#
loop_
_entity.id
_entity.type
_entity.pdbx_description
1 polymer ?
#
loop_
_entity_poly.entity_id
_entity_poly.type
_entity_poly.pdbx_seq_one_letter_code
_entity_poly.pdbx_strand_id
1 'polypeptide(L)'
;MVEGEDLRAMRINAGITQQDMARKLNCDRKTIINYELDVSDIPAQKLFRWLQCCKLDFSVLLGEIKAIRETAQSNGKAKLLDFITLAFVLSQFWDSTIVTSWYLLLLGLCTLYGTFTKNINIVHITGFVFVMTASNYIIFETGLINNVTPSGNLLLQGTLIYGVQLLFSITTVLILIFRVQLSRLLSKSNSIKLTHFDGIFHWLYLYTSLIYLLGLLENIAWSYFELKSWTLIYDNFEGLIYIAWALCCGALLTMMICSSKGDNTREVNSL
;
A
#
# COMPACT_ATOMS: atom_id res chain seq x y z
N MET A 1 15.02 0.23 16.77
CA MET A 1 15.78 -0.81 16.06
C MET A 1 15.98 -1.93 17.07
N VAL A 2 15.75 -3.19 16.71
CA VAL A 2 15.95 -4.32 17.65
C VAL A 2 17.45 -4.56 17.79
N GLU A 3 17.98 -4.55 19.00
CA GLU A 3 19.42 -4.73 19.24
C GLU A 3 19.83 -6.21 19.14
N GLY A 4 21.10 -6.49 18.86
CA GLY A 4 21.61 -7.85 18.70
C GLY A 4 21.42 -8.71 19.94
N GLU A 5 21.50 -8.11 21.14
CA GLU A 5 21.20 -8.79 22.40
C GLU A 5 19.73 -9.23 22.49
N ASP A 6 18.80 -8.44 21.97
CA ASP A 6 17.37 -8.80 21.93
C ASP A 6 17.15 -10.01 21.02
N LEU A 7 17.79 -10.05 19.84
CA LEU A 7 17.71 -11.17 18.91
C LEU A 7 18.21 -12.47 19.55
N ARG A 8 19.33 -12.37 20.27
CA ARG A 8 19.90 -13.48 21.02
C ARG A 8 18.95 -13.96 22.11
N ALA A 9 18.36 -13.05 22.88
CA ALA A 9 17.41 -13.37 23.95
C ALA A 9 16.15 -14.05 23.39
N MET A 10 15.57 -13.52 22.30
CA MET A 10 14.41 -14.10 21.63
C MET A 10 14.68 -15.52 21.13
N ARG A 11 15.85 -15.75 20.52
CA ARG A 11 16.22 -17.08 20.02
C ARG A 11 16.39 -18.09 21.16
N ILE A 12 17.07 -17.69 22.23
CA ILE A 12 17.30 -18.55 23.41
C ILE A 12 15.97 -18.89 24.10
N ASN A 13 15.08 -17.90 24.29
CA ASN A 13 13.77 -18.10 24.91
C ASN A 13 12.87 -19.04 24.08
N ALA A 14 13.01 -19.04 22.76
CA ALA A 14 12.32 -19.96 21.87
C ALA A 14 12.95 -21.37 21.80
N GLY A 15 14.06 -21.61 22.51
CA GLY A 15 14.77 -22.90 22.51
C GLY A 15 15.47 -23.23 21.19
N ILE A 16 15.85 -22.22 20.38
CA ILE A 16 16.44 -22.41 19.06
C ILE A 16 17.96 -22.19 19.12
N THR A 17 18.76 -23.07 18.53
CA THR A 17 20.23 -22.85 18.44
C THR A 17 20.59 -21.90 17.29
N GLN A 18 21.79 -21.29 17.32
CA GLN A 18 22.24 -20.45 16.19
C GLN A 18 22.28 -21.23 14.87
N GLN A 19 22.65 -22.52 14.90
CA GLN A 19 22.71 -23.40 13.72
C GLN A 19 21.29 -23.71 13.20
N ASP A 20 20.31 -23.85 14.08
CA ASP A 20 18.91 -24.10 13.70
C ASP A 20 18.25 -22.83 13.16
N MET A 21 18.54 -21.68 13.76
CA MET A 21 18.06 -20.40 13.26
C MET A 21 18.65 -20.08 11.88
N ALA A 22 19.94 -20.35 11.68
CA ALA A 22 20.62 -20.24 10.39
C ALA A 22 19.93 -21.07 9.30
N ARG A 23 19.60 -22.34 9.61
CA ARG A 23 18.85 -23.23 8.71
C ARG A 23 17.45 -22.70 8.40
N LYS A 24 16.70 -22.23 9.41
CA LYS A 24 15.34 -21.67 9.22
C LYS A 24 15.34 -20.37 8.41
N LEU A 25 16.41 -19.58 8.51
CA LEU A 25 16.58 -18.32 7.78
C LEU A 25 17.30 -18.47 6.44
N ASN A 26 17.67 -19.71 6.06
CA ASN A 26 18.44 -20.03 4.86
C ASN A 26 19.70 -19.16 4.72
N CYS A 27 20.52 -19.10 5.77
CA CYS A 27 21.78 -18.35 5.78
C CYS A 27 22.84 -19.05 6.63
N ASP A 28 24.08 -18.58 6.55
CA ASP A 28 25.18 -19.14 7.33
C ASP A 28 25.07 -18.79 8.81
N ARG A 29 25.52 -19.71 9.69
CA ARG A 29 25.61 -19.48 11.14
C ARG A 29 26.39 -18.21 11.49
N LYS A 30 27.43 -17.88 10.72
CA LYS A 30 28.21 -16.65 10.91
C LYS A 30 27.35 -15.39 10.77
N THR A 31 26.37 -15.42 9.88
CA THR A 31 25.42 -14.32 9.66
C THR A 31 24.54 -14.10 10.89
N ILE A 32 24.08 -15.19 11.52
CA ILE A 32 23.31 -15.16 12.78
C ILE A 32 24.14 -14.54 13.91
N ILE A 33 25.41 -14.95 14.03
CA ILE A 33 26.33 -14.39 15.04
C ILE A 33 26.54 -12.89 14.80
N ASN A 34 26.70 -12.47 13.55
CA ASN A 34 26.88 -11.06 13.23
C ASN A 34 25.64 -10.22 13.59
N TYR A 35 24.43 -10.75 13.39
CA TYR A 35 23.20 -10.10 13.83
C TYR A 35 23.11 -10.01 15.36
N GLU A 36 23.49 -11.06 16.10
CA GLU A 36 23.42 -11.09 17.57
C GLU A 36 24.50 -10.24 18.26
N LEU A 37 25.56 -9.86 17.54
CA LEU A 37 26.66 -9.04 18.05
C LEU A 37 26.65 -7.62 17.48
N ASP A 38 25.56 -7.22 16.81
CA ASP A 38 25.42 -5.91 16.14
C ASP A 38 26.57 -5.59 15.16
N VAL A 39 27.19 -6.63 14.58
CA VAL A 39 28.24 -6.49 13.55
C VAL A 39 27.63 -6.18 12.19
N SER A 40 26.37 -6.59 11.97
CA SER A 40 25.60 -6.29 10.77
C SER A 40 24.13 -6.17 11.10
N ASP A 41 23.43 -5.22 10.50
CA ASP A 41 21.99 -5.10 10.66
C ASP A 41 21.26 -6.30 10.05
N ILE A 42 20.20 -6.74 10.74
CA ILE A 42 19.32 -7.79 10.21
C ILE A 42 18.33 -7.18 9.20
N PRO A 43 18.28 -7.65 7.94
CA PRO A 43 17.27 -7.19 7.00
C PRO A 43 15.86 -7.49 7.50
N ALA A 44 14.92 -6.57 7.27
CA ALA A 44 13.54 -6.65 7.78
C ALA A 44 12.87 -8.01 7.46
N GLN A 45 13.09 -8.55 6.25
CA GLN A 45 12.56 -9.86 5.85
C GLN A 45 13.10 -11.02 6.71
N LYS A 46 14.39 -10.98 7.06
CA LYS A 46 15.02 -12.01 7.92
C LYS A 46 14.64 -11.82 9.38
N LEU A 47 14.51 -10.58 9.84
CA LEU A 47 13.98 -10.26 11.16
C LEU A 47 12.57 -10.84 11.32
N PHE A 48 11.70 -10.67 10.32
CA PHE A 48 10.34 -11.20 10.40
C PHE A 48 10.31 -12.73 10.48
N ARG A 49 11.09 -13.42 9.65
CA ARG A 49 11.22 -14.89 9.75
C ARG A 49 11.82 -15.31 11.10
N TRP A 50 12.74 -14.52 11.67
CA TRP A 50 13.31 -14.77 12.99
C TRP A 50 12.21 -14.71 14.06
N LEU A 51 11.39 -13.67 14.05
CA LEU A 51 10.26 -13.50 14.97
C LEU A 51 9.23 -14.65 14.84
N GLN A 52 8.91 -15.06 13.61
CA GLN A 52 8.04 -16.22 13.34
C GLN A 52 8.65 -17.52 13.88
N CYS A 53 9.94 -17.74 13.66
CA CYS A 53 10.65 -18.92 14.16
C CYS A 53 10.65 -18.96 15.68
N CYS A 54 10.81 -17.81 16.32
CA CYS A 54 10.80 -17.65 17.77
C CYS A 54 9.41 -17.80 18.42
N LYS A 55 8.34 -17.98 17.63
CA LYS A 55 6.95 -18.07 18.13
C LYS A 55 6.64 -16.97 19.15
N LEU A 56 7.07 -15.74 18.86
CA LEU A 56 6.79 -14.62 19.76
C LEU A 56 5.30 -14.53 20.01
N ASP A 57 4.96 -14.51 21.29
CA ASP A 57 3.59 -14.42 21.72
C ASP A 57 3.07 -13.02 21.38
N PHE A 58 2.26 -12.96 20.31
CA PHE A 58 1.60 -11.74 19.87
C PHE A 58 0.73 -11.13 20.97
N SER A 59 0.46 -11.84 22.08
CA SER A 59 -0.21 -11.31 23.27
C SER A 59 0.44 -10.05 23.84
N VAL A 60 1.78 -9.96 23.81
CA VAL A 60 2.53 -8.79 24.33
C VAL A 60 2.37 -7.60 23.40
N LEU A 61 2.53 -7.80 22.09
CA LEU A 61 2.25 -6.79 21.07
C LEU A 61 0.80 -6.32 21.09
N LEU A 62 -0.14 -7.25 21.26
CA LEU A 62 -1.57 -6.94 21.41
C LEU A 62 -1.84 -6.17 22.70
N GLY A 63 -1.08 -6.43 23.77
CA GLY A 63 -1.11 -5.68 25.02
C GLY A 63 -0.63 -4.24 24.87
N GLU A 64 0.48 -4.03 24.17
CA GLU A 64 0.99 -2.68 23.86
C GLU A 64 0.06 -1.92 22.91
N ILE A 65 -0.45 -2.58 21.88
CA ILE A 65 -1.47 -2.02 20.98
C ILE A 65 -2.73 -1.64 21.77
N LYS A 66 -3.11 -2.44 22.78
CA LYS A 66 -4.24 -2.12 23.66
C LYS A 66 -3.97 -0.92 24.56
N ALA A 67 -2.77 -0.78 25.12
CA ALA A 67 -2.39 0.38 25.92
C ALA A 67 -2.35 1.67 25.09
N ILE A 68 -1.85 1.60 23.86
CA ILE A 68 -1.86 2.70 22.88
C ILE A 68 -3.30 3.06 22.47
N ARG A 69 -4.15 2.05 22.27
CA ARG A 69 -5.58 2.23 21.98
C ARG A 69 -6.31 2.97 23.11
N GLU A 70 -6.04 2.62 24.36
CA GLU A 70 -6.65 3.26 25.54
C GLU A 70 -6.22 4.74 25.67
N THR A 71 -4.96 5.06 25.35
CA THR A 71 -4.47 6.45 25.32
C THR A 71 -4.94 7.25 24.11
N ALA A 72 -5.21 6.60 22.96
CA ALA A 72 -5.73 7.27 21.77
C ALA A 72 -7.26 7.50 21.84
N GLN A 73 -7.99 6.68 22.60
CA GLN A 73 -9.44 6.80 22.83
C GLN A 73 -9.82 8.08 23.58
N SER A 74 -8.97 8.56 24.50
CA SER A 74 -9.19 9.80 25.24
C SER A 74 -9.11 11.06 24.35
N ASN A 75 -8.45 10.98 23.19
CA ASN A 75 -8.20 12.09 22.27
C ASN A 75 -9.14 12.13 21.06
N GLY A 76 -10.14 11.25 20.97
CA GLY A 76 -11.12 11.22 19.87
C GLY A 76 -10.57 10.83 18.47
N LYS A 77 -9.26 10.58 18.35
CA LYS A 77 -8.57 10.22 17.09
C LYS A 77 -8.23 8.72 16.97
N ALA A 78 -8.52 7.93 18.00
CA ALA A 78 -8.14 6.51 18.13
C ALA A 78 -8.49 5.66 16.91
N LYS A 79 -9.72 5.74 16.42
CA LYS A 79 -10.19 4.84 15.35
C LYS A 79 -9.44 5.02 14.03
N LEU A 80 -9.00 6.25 13.73
CA LEU A 80 -8.26 6.54 12.50
C LEU A 80 -6.79 6.13 12.65
N LEU A 81 -6.18 6.43 13.79
CA LEU A 81 -4.80 6.04 14.07
C LEU A 81 -4.65 4.52 14.14
N ASP A 82 -5.60 3.81 14.78
CA ASP A 82 -5.63 2.35 14.86
C ASP A 82 -5.79 1.72 13.47
N PHE A 83 -6.65 2.28 12.61
CA PHE A 83 -6.82 1.80 11.23
C PHE A 83 -5.58 2.05 10.38
N ILE A 84 -4.96 3.23 10.49
CA ILE A 84 -3.72 3.55 9.77
C ILE A 84 -2.58 2.66 10.26
N THR A 85 -2.47 2.42 11.56
CA THR A 85 -1.42 1.58 12.15
C THR A 85 -1.62 0.11 11.78
N LEU A 86 -2.86 -0.37 11.81
CA LEU A 86 -3.19 -1.72 11.37
C LEU A 86 -2.96 -1.90 9.86
N ALA A 87 -3.36 -0.93 9.04
CA ALA A 87 -3.10 -0.94 7.60
C ALA A 87 -1.59 -0.90 7.31
N PHE A 88 -0.82 -0.09 8.04
CA PHE A 88 0.62 0.00 7.94
C PHE A 88 1.30 -1.32 8.32
N VAL A 89 0.93 -1.93 9.45
CA VAL A 89 1.49 -3.21 9.90
C VAL A 89 1.08 -4.34 8.95
N LEU A 90 -0.19 -4.42 8.54
CA LEU A 90 -0.67 -5.45 7.63
C LEU A 90 -0.12 -5.30 6.21
N SER A 91 0.17 -4.08 5.77
CA SER A 91 0.78 -3.83 4.46
C SER A 91 2.15 -4.49 4.28
N GLN A 92 2.91 -4.68 5.36
CA GLN A 92 4.21 -5.35 5.29
C GLN A 92 4.08 -6.88 5.06
N PHE A 93 2.86 -7.43 5.17
CA PHE A 93 2.58 -8.86 5.00
C PHE A 93 1.88 -9.19 3.68
N TRP A 94 1.83 -8.21 2.77
CA TRP A 94 1.00 -8.24 1.59
C TRP A 94 1.81 -8.57 0.34
N ASP A 95 1.45 -9.68 -0.30
CA ASP A 95 1.98 -10.05 -1.62
C ASP A 95 1.35 -9.16 -2.69
N SER A 96 2.20 -8.57 -3.55
CA SER A 96 1.77 -7.58 -4.55
C SER A 96 0.72 -8.13 -5.51
N THR A 97 0.81 -9.41 -5.87
CA THR A 97 -0.11 -10.07 -6.79
C THR A 97 -1.48 -10.25 -6.14
N ILE A 98 -1.48 -10.73 -4.89
CA ILE A 98 -2.72 -10.93 -4.12
C ILE A 98 -3.43 -9.59 -3.91
N VAL A 99 -2.71 -8.58 -3.46
CA VAL A 99 -3.29 -7.28 -3.11
C VAL A 99 -3.83 -6.54 -4.32
N THR A 100 -3.10 -6.54 -5.43
CA THR A 100 -3.56 -5.90 -6.66
C THR A 100 -4.84 -6.55 -7.17
N SER A 101 -4.91 -7.87 -7.10
CA SER A 101 -6.11 -8.62 -7.44
C SER A 101 -7.31 -8.24 -6.57
N TRP A 102 -7.13 -8.15 -5.24
CA TRP A 102 -8.19 -7.72 -4.32
C TRP A 102 -8.63 -6.28 -4.53
N TYR A 103 -7.68 -5.38 -4.79
CA TYR A 103 -7.99 -3.97 -5.03
C TYR A 103 -8.80 -3.79 -6.32
N LEU A 104 -8.39 -4.46 -7.41
CA LEU A 104 -9.15 -4.49 -8.67
C LEU A 104 -10.54 -5.11 -8.50
N LEU A 105 -10.65 -6.20 -7.74
CA LEU A 105 -11.94 -6.82 -7.44
C LEU A 105 -12.86 -5.84 -6.70
N LEU A 106 -12.37 -5.15 -5.67
CA LEU A 106 -13.15 -4.17 -4.92
C LEU A 106 -13.62 -3.02 -5.82
N LEU A 107 -12.73 -2.47 -6.66
CA LEU A 107 -13.08 -1.44 -7.63
C LEU A 107 -14.17 -1.91 -8.61
N GLY A 108 -14.07 -3.15 -9.10
CA GLY A 108 -15.08 -3.78 -9.95
C GLY A 108 -16.43 -3.89 -9.24
N LEU A 109 -16.45 -4.40 -8.00
CA LEU A 109 -17.66 -4.52 -7.17
C LEU A 109 -18.31 -3.16 -6.89
N CYS A 110 -17.52 -2.13 -6.57
CA CYS A 110 -18.06 -0.78 -6.36
C CYS A 110 -18.64 -0.17 -7.65
N THR A 111 -18.01 -0.44 -8.81
CA THR A 111 -18.53 0.00 -10.11
C THR A 111 -19.86 -0.68 -10.43
N LEU A 112 -19.96 -2.00 -10.20
CA LEU A 112 -21.20 -2.75 -10.37
C LEU A 112 -22.29 -2.24 -9.42
N TYR A 113 -21.98 -2.02 -8.15
CA TYR A 113 -22.92 -1.45 -7.19
C TYR A 113 -23.42 -0.06 -7.62
N GLY A 114 -22.53 0.83 -8.06
CA GLY A 114 -22.91 2.14 -8.56
C GLY A 114 -23.87 2.03 -9.75
N THR A 115 -23.68 1.00 -10.58
CA THR A 115 -24.56 0.72 -11.73
C THR A 115 -25.94 0.25 -11.25
N PHE A 116 -26.00 -0.70 -10.30
CA PHE A 116 -27.26 -1.20 -9.74
C PHE A 116 -28.05 -0.13 -8.97
N THR A 117 -27.35 0.74 -8.24
CA THR A 117 -27.94 1.87 -7.50
C THR A 117 -28.19 3.10 -8.38
N LYS A 118 -27.87 3.03 -9.68
CA LYS A 118 -27.98 4.14 -10.65
C LYS A 118 -27.22 5.39 -10.21
N ASN A 119 -26.17 5.25 -9.39
CA ASN A 119 -25.31 6.35 -8.96
C ASN A 119 -24.13 6.53 -9.90
N ILE A 120 -24.32 7.37 -10.92
CA ILE A 120 -23.32 7.60 -11.98
C ILE A 120 -22.00 8.17 -11.46
N ASN A 121 -22.02 8.89 -10.34
CA ASN A 121 -20.80 9.46 -9.76
C ASN A 121 -19.89 8.36 -9.21
N ILE A 122 -20.47 7.36 -8.53
CA ILE A 122 -19.74 6.18 -8.07
C ILE A 122 -19.17 5.42 -9.27
N VAL A 123 -20.03 5.09 -10.25
CA VAL A 123 -19.63 4.33 -11.45
C VAL A 123 -18.43 4.97 -12.14
N HIS A 124 -18.45 6.29 -12.33
CA HIS A 124 -17.37 6.97 -13.02
C HIS A 124 -16.09 7.07 -12.18
N ILE A 125 -16.19 7.41 -10.88
CA ILE A 125 -15.01 7.47 -10.01
C ILE A 125 -14.32 6.10 -9.97
N THR A 126 -15.08 5.03 -9.67
CA THR A 126 -14.51 3.69 -9.54
C THR A 126 -14.10 3.11 -10.89
N GLY A 127 -14.86 3.38 -11.96
CA GLY A 127 -14.56 2.93 -13.31
C GLY A 127 -13.28 3.54 -13.86
N PHE A 128 -13.06 4.85 -13.69
CA PHE A 128 -11.81 5.48 -14.11
C PHE A 128 -10.60 4.91 -13.37
N VAL A 129 -10.71 4.80 -12.04
CA VAL A 129 -9.64 4.24 -11.22
C VAL A 129 -9.38 2.77 -11.56
N PHE A 130 -10.43 1.99 -11.82
CA PHE A 130 -10.34 0.60 -12.27
C PHE A 130 -9.58 0.48 -13.58
N VAL A 131 -9.95 1.25 -14.61
CA VAL A 131 -9.30 1.19 -15.92
C VAL A 131 -7.82 1.53 -15.80
N MET A 132 -7.47 2.63 -15.11
CA MET A 132 -6.08 3.03 -14.94
C MET A 132 -5.26 1.98 -14.19
N THR A 133 -5.81 1.42 -13.11
CA THR A 133 -5.13 0.42 -12.29
C THR A 133 -4.97 -0.91 -13.04
N ALA A 134 -6.01 -1.35 -13.75
CA ALA A 134 -5.98 -2.58 -14.53
C ALA A 134 -5.00 -2.49 -15.70
N SER A 135 -5.01 -1.36 -16.43
CA SER A 135 -4.03 -1.12 -17.51
C SER A 135 -2.60 -1.13 -16.99
N ASN A 136 -2.34 -0.48 -15.85
CA ASN A 136 -1.02 -0.50 -15.22
C ASN A 136 -0.61 -1.94 -14.87
N TYR A 137 -1.49 -2.69 -14.20
CA TYR A 137 -1.22 -4.09 -13.83
C TYR A 137 -0.90 -4.96 -15.04
N ILE A 138 -1.68 -4.87 -16.12
CA ILE A 138 -1.46 -5.64 -17.34
C ILE A 138 -0.10 -5.33 -17.98
N ILE A 139 0.32 -4.06 -18.01
CA ILE A 139 1.62 -3.66 -18.59
C ILE A 139 2.79 -4.31 -17.85
N PHE A 140 2.72 -4.40 -16.53
CA PHE A 140 3.77 -5.01 -15.73
C PHE A 140 3.71 -6.55 -15.77
N GLU A 141 2.52 -7.13 -15.70
CA GLU A 141 2.32 -8.59 -15.69
C GLU A 141 2.68 -9.24 -17.03
N THR A 142 2.41 -8.57 -18.15
CA THR A 142 2.83 -9.04 -19.49
C THR A 142 4.34 -8.95 -19.72
N GLY A 143 5.09 -8.38 -18.77
CA GLY A 143 6.52 -8.17 -18.91
C GLY A 143 6.89 -7.15 -20.00
N LEU A 144 5.95 -6.32 -20.46
CA LEU A 144 6.20 -5.35 -21.54
C LEU A 144 7.37 -4.42 -21.20
N ILE A 145 7.44 -3.96 -19.95
CA ILE A 145 8.55 -3.14 -19.45
C ILE A 145 9.86 -3.92 -19.41
N ASN A 146 9.84 -5.19 -19.00
CA ASN A 146 11.03 -6.04 -18.97
C ASN A 146 11.56 -6.33 -20.38
N ASN A 147 10.67 -6.45 -21.38
CA ASN A 147 11.05 -6.69 -22.77
C ASN A 147 11.79 -5.51 -23.41
N VAL A 148 11.50 -4.27 -22.99
CA VAL A 148 12.17 -3.06 -23.51
C VAL A 148 13.38 -2.63 -22.67
N THR A 149 13.69 -3.36 -21.59
CA THR A 149 14.75 -3.01 -20.66
C THR A 149 15.90 -4.02 -20.73
N PRO A 150 17.11 -3.63 -21.17
CA PRO A 150 18.27 -4.51 -21.12
C PRO A 150 18.71 -4.75 -19.67
N SER A 151 18.94 -6.01 -19.30
CA SER A 151 19.35 -6.45 -17.96
C SER A 151 20.67 -5.85 -17.45
N GLY A 152 21.46 -5.22 -18.32
CA GLY A 152 22.71 -4.55 -17.97
C GLY A 152 22.58 -3.06 -17.58
N ASN A 153 21.40 -2.44 -17.72
CA ASN A 153 21.22 -1.01 -17.45
C ASN A 153 20.21 -0.78 -16.31
N LEU A 154 20.70 -0.85 -15.08
CA LEU A 154 19.92 -0.66 -13.86
C LEU A 154 19.24 0.72 -13.81
N LEU A 155 19.93 1.77 -14.28
CA LEU A 155 19.36 3.12 -14.33
C LEU A 155 18.12 3.16 -15.22
N LEU A 156 18.23 2.61 -16.44
CA LEU A 156 17.12 2.57 -17.38
C LEU A 156 15.97 1.72 -16.85
N GLN A 157 16.27 0.58 -16.22
CA GLN A 157 15.27 -0.29 -15.61
C GLN A 157 14.46 0.44 -14.54
N GLY A 158 15.13 1.01 -13.54
CA GLY A 158 14.43 1.74 -12.49
C GLY A 158 13.68 2.96 -13.03
N THR A 159 14.25 3.65 -14.03
CA THR A 159 13.60 4.82 -14.67
C THR A 159 12.30 4.43 -15.35
N LEU A 160 12.27 3.31 -16.08
CA LEU A 160 11.07 2.83 -16.75
C LEU A 160 10.02 2.34 -15.74
N ILE A 161 10.43 1.59 -14.71
CA ILE A 161 9.51 1.07 -13.69
C ILE A 161 8.86 2.23 -12.94
N TYR A 162 9.64 3.09 -12.27
CA TYR A 162 9.09 4.19 -11.49
C TYR A 162 8.44 5.26 -12.37
N GLY A 163 8.99 5.52 -13.56
CA GLY A 163 8.44 6.51 -14.49
C GLY A 163 7.08 6.13 -15.06
N VAL A 164 6.87 4.87 -15.45
CA VAL A 164 5.56 4.39 -15.93
C VAL A 164 4.53 4.41 -14.80
N GLN A 165 4.90 3.93 -13.62
CA GLN A 165 4.04 3.99 -12.42
C GLN A 165 3.63 5.44 -12.10
N LEU A 166 4.59 6.37 -12.12
CA LEU A 166 4.37 7.79 -11.92
C LEU A 166 3.41 8.37 -12.97
N LEU A 167 3.62 8.04 -14.25
CA LEU A 167 2.77 8.50 -15.34
C LEU A 167 1.31 8.05 -15.17
N PHE A 168 1.08 6.78 -14.85
CA PHE A 168 -0.26 6.25 -14.58
C PHE A 168 -0.91 6.94 -13.37
N SER A 169 -0.13 7.17 -12.32
CA SER A 169 -0.61 7.83 -11.10
C SER A 169 -1.01 9.29 -11.35
N ILE A 170 -0.14 10.08 -12.01
CA ILE A 170 -0.43 11.47 -12.38
C ILE A 170 -1.61 11.54 -13.35
N THR A 171 -1.69 10.64 -14.32
CA THR A 171 -2.83 10.60 -15.26
C THR A 171 -4.13 10.33 -14.50
N THR A 172 -4.10 9.46 -13.50
CA THR A 172 -5.26 9.21 -12.62
C THR A 172 -5.62 10.45 -11.81
N VAL A 173 -4.65 11.18 -11.26
CA VAL A 173 -4.88 12.49 -10.59
C VAL A 173 -5.60 13.45 -11.52
N LEU A 174 -5.11 13.61 -12.76
CA LEU A 174 -5.71 14.52 -13.74
C LEU A 174 -7.15 14.11 -14.10
N ILE A 175 -7.38 12.81 -14.29
CA ILE A 175 -8.73 12.27 -14.54
C ILE A 175 -9.66 12.58 -13.36
N LEU A 176 -9.18 12.45 -12.12
CA LEU A 176 -9.98 12.73 -10.93
C LEU A 176 -10.25 14.23 -10.72
N ILE A 177 -9.28 15.10 -11.01
CA ILE A 177 -9.47 16.56 -10.99
C ILE A 177 -10.54 16.98 -12.00
N PHE A 178 -10.46 16.45 -13.22
CA PHE A 178 -11.40 16.77 -14.30
C PHE A 178 -12.57 15.77 -14.39
N ARG A 179 -12.83 15.00 -13.33
CA ARG A 179 -13.76 13.87 -13.36
C ARG A 179 -15.14 14.30 -13.82
N VAL A 180 -15.64 15.43 -13.31
CA VAL A 180 -16.99 15.93 -13.62
C VAL A 180 -17.11 16.31 -15.10
N GLN A 181 -16.11 17.00 -15.66
CA GLN A 181 -16.08 17.38 -17.07
C GLN A 181 -16.00 16.14 -17.95
N LEU A 182 -15.09 15.21 -17.64
CA LEU A 182 -14.92 13.96 -18.37
C LEU A 182 -16.19 13.09 -18.30
N SER A 183 -16.81 13.02 -17.13
CA SER A 183 -18.06 12.30 -16.92
C SER A 183 -19.18 12.84 -17.79
N ARG A 184 -19.34 14.17 -17.84
CA ARG A 184 -20.36 14.83 -18.67
C ARG A 184 -20.14 14.59 -20.15
N LEU A 185 -18.87 14.57 -20.58
CA LEU A 185 -18.51 14.22 -21.95
C LEU A 185 -18.93 12.78 -22.30
N LEU A 186 -18.72 11.83 -21.39
CA LEU A 186 -18.99 10.41 -21.63
C LEU A 186 -20.48 10.04 -21.54
N SER A 187 -21.18 10.45 -20.48
CA SER A 187 -22.52 9.93 -20.19
C SER A 187 -23.65 10.94 -20.36
N LYS A 188 -23.35 12.22 -20.62
CA LYS A 188 -24.32 13.31 -20.84
C LYS A 188 -25.44 13.38 -19.78
N SER A 189 -25.20 12.86 -18.59
CA SER A 189 -26.22 12.80 -17.53
C SER A 189 -26.23 14.07 -16.68
N ASN A 190 -27.42 14.54 -16.35
CA ASN A 190 -27.63 15.66 -15.43
C ASN A 190 -27.39 15.29 -13.95
N SER A 191 -27.28 13.99 -13.62
CA SER A 191 -26.99 13.53 -12.24
C SER A 191 -25.51 13.59 -11.86
N ILE A 192 -24.65 14.06 -12.77
CA ILE A 192 -23.20 14.17 -12.56
C ILE A 192 -22.91 15.44 -11.77
N LYS A 193 -22.37 15.24 -10.56
CA LYS A 193 -22.01 16.30 -9.63
C LYS A 193 -20.67 16.02 -8.97
N LEU A 194 -20.02 17.08 -8.51
CA LEU A 194 -18.84 16.96 -7.66
C LEU A 194 -19.23 16.28 -6.35
N THR A 195 -18.39 15.36 -5.88
CA THR A 195 -18.54 14.62 -4.63
C THR A 195 -17.31 14.85 -3.74
N HIS A 196 -17.45 14.60 -2.44
CA HIS A 196 -16.30 14.66 -1.53
C HIS A 196 -15.23 13.61 -1.88
N PHE A 197 -15.63 12.49 -2.50
CA PHE A 197 -14.73 11.42 -2.89
C PHE A 197 -13.80 11.80 -4.04
N ASP A 198 -14.18 12.74 -4.90
CA ASP A 198 -13.24 13.32 -5.88
C ASP A 198 -12.02 13.93 -5.20
N GLY A 199 -12.29 14.70 -4.13
CA GLY A 199 -11.28 15.30 -3.27
C GLY A 199 -10.37 14.24 -2.64
N ILE A 200 -10.97 13.20 -2.06
CA ILE A 200 -10.23 12.16 -1.34
C ILE A 200 -9.35 11.35 -2.31
N PHE A 201 -9.91 10.83 -3.41
CA PHE A 201 -9.15 10.01 -4.35
C PHE A 201 -8.05 10.79 -5.05
N HIS A 202 -8.27 12.06 -5.43
CA HIS A 202 -7.19 12.84 -6.06
C HIS A 202 -6.00 13.00 -5.11
N TRP A 203 -6.25 13.31 -3.82
CA TRP A 203 -5.17 13.46 -2.83
C TRP A 203 -4.43 12.15 -2.58
N LEU A 204 -5.14 11.02 -2.55
CA LEU A 204 -4.51 9.71 -2.40
C LEU A 204 -3.60 9.39 -3.60
N TYR A 205 -4.05 9.63 -4.84
CA TYR A 205 -3.23 9.42 -6.03
C TYR A 205 -2.10 10.45 -6.16
N LEU A 206 -2.27 11.67 -5.64
CA LEU A 206 -1.19 12.64 -5.56
C LEU A 206 -0.09 12.19 -4.59
N TYR A 207 -0.48 11.66 -3.42
CA TYR A 207 0.45 11.01 -2.50
C TYR A 207 1.19 9.85 -3.19
N THR A 208 0.48 8.93 -3.86
CA THR A 208 1.11 7.82 -4.59
C THR A 208 2.06 8.32 -5.67
N SER A 209 1.69 9.38 -6.39
CA SER A 209 2.56 10.04 -7.39
C SER A 209 3.83 10.61 -6.76
N LEU A 210 3.73 11.21 -5.58
CA LEU A 210 4.90 11.70 -4.85
C LEU A 210 5.85 10.55 -4.48
N ILE A 211 5.32 9.41 -3.99
CA ILE A 211 6.14 8.24 -3.68
C ILE A 211 6.86 7.71 -4.92
N TYR A 212 6.17 7.61 -6.06
CA TYR A 212 6.81 7.19 -7.32
C TYR A 212 7.86 8.19 -7.81
N LEU A 213 7.61 9.49 -7.66
CA LEU A 213 8.60 10.53 -8.00
C LEU A 213 9.84 10.41 -7.12
N LEU A 214 9.67 10.25 -5.81
CA LEU A 214 10.77 10.08 -4.88
C LEU A 214 11.56 8.80 -5.17
N GLY A 215 10.88 7.69 -5.49
CA GLY A 215 11.53 6.44 -5.91
C GLY A 215 12.33 6.60 -7.21
N LEU A 216 11.80 7.36 -8.18
CA LEU A 216 12.53 7.69 -9.41
C LEU A 216 13.77 8.53 -9.13
N LEU A 217 13.65 9.57 -8.30
CA LEU A 217 14.77 10.43 -7.92
C LEU A 217 15.84 9.66 -7.15
N GLU A 218 15.44 8.78 -6.23
CA GLU A 218 16.34 7.93 -5.48
C GLU A 218 17.05 6.91 -6.38
N ASN A 219 16.34 6.32 -7.35
CA ASN A 219 16.97 5.44 -8.36
C ASN A 219 18.04 6.18 -9.20
N ILE A 220 17.79 7.43 -9.57
CA ILE A 220 18.77 8.28 -10.26
C ILE A 220 19.95 8.58 -9.33
N ALA A 221 19.69 8.98 -8.08
CA ALA A 221 20.73 9.22 -7.06
C ALA A 221 21.62 7.99 -6.85
N TRP A 222 21.01 6.81 -6.73
CA TRP A 222 21.70 5.55 -6.50
C TRP A 222 22.50 5.08 -7.72
N SER A 223 21.92 5.19 -8.92
CA SER A 223 22.51 4.63 -10.15
C SER A 223 23.48 5.58 -10.85
N TYR A 224 23.15 6.88 -10.91
CA TYR A 224 23.92 7.87 -11.66
C TYR A 224 24.90 8.64 -10.77
N PHE A 225 24.48 9.03 -9.57
CA PHE A 225 25.34 9.76 -8.61
C PHE A 225 26.05 8.85 -7.61
N GLU A 226 25.89 7.53 -7.72
CA GLU A 226 26.49 6.51 -6.85
C GLU A 226 26.21 6.71 -5.34
N LEU A 227 25.10 7.37 -4.99
CA LEU A 227 24.68 7.60 -3.59
C LEU A 227 24.06 6.33 -3.00
N LYS A 228 24.87 5.29 -2.77
CA LYS A 228 24.41 3.95 -2.36
C LYS A 228 23.72 3.90 -0.98
N SER A 229 23.92 4.90 -0.13
CA SER A 229 23.27 5.01 1.19
C SER A 229 21.90 5.68 1.15
N TRP A 230 21.47 6.22 0.00
CA TRP A 230 20.12 6.75 -0.17
C TRP A 230 19.21 5.66 -0.70
N THR A 231 18.65 4.88 0.23
CA THR A 231 17.70 3.79 -0.05
C THR A 231 16.41 3.91 0.76
N LEU A 232 16.14 5.09 1.34
CA LEU A 232 15.02 5.28 2.26
C LEU A 232 13.68 4.96 1.60
N ILE A 233 13.46 5.44 0.37
CA ILE A 233 12.22 5.21 -0.36
C ILE A 233 12.19 3.79 -0.88
N TYR A 234 13.30 3.30 -1.43
CA TYR A 234 13.44 1.94 -1.94
C TYR A 234 13.11 0.89 -0.86
N ASP A 235 13.70 1.01 0.32
CA ASP A 235 13.53 0.07 1.43
C ASP A 235 12.12 0.07 2.02
N ASN A 236 11.38 1.17 1.86
CA ASN A 236 10.02 1.35 2.40
C ASN A 236 8.94 1.41 1.30
N PHE A 237 9.31 1.19 0.04
CA PHE A 237 8.48 1.53 -1.12
C PHE A 237 7.12 0.83 -1.09
N GLU A 238 7.14 -0.50 -0.93
CA GLU A 238 5.92 -1.33 -0.91
C GLU A 238 4.97 -0.88 0.20
N GLY A 239 5.50 -0.68 1.43
CA GLY A 239 4.72 -0.19 2.56
C GLY A 239 4.05 1.15 2.28
N LEU A 240 4.80 2.11 1.73
CA LEU A 240 4.29 3.43 1.41
C LEU A 240 3.15 3.38 0.39
N ILE A 241 3.25 2.51 -0.62
CA ILE A 241 2.21 2.31 -1.65
C ILE A 241 0.99 1.60 -1.07
N TYR A 242 1.19 0.56 -0.27
CA TYR A 242 0.09 -0.19 0.32
C TYR A 242 -0.72 0.63 1.33
N ILE A 243 -0.12 1.60 2.03
CA ILE A 243 -0.88 2.58 2.82
C ILE A 243 -1.88 3.32 1.92
N ALA A 244 -1.43 3.82 0.76
CA ALA A 244 -2.32 4.52 -0.17
C ALA A 244 -3.47 3.61 -0.60
N TRP A 245 -3.18 2.35 -0.88
CA TRP A 245 -4.18 1.38 -1.32
C TRP A 245 -5.17 1.02 -0.23
N ALA A 246 -4.71 0.82 1.01
CA ALA A 246 -5.58 0.60 2.16
C ALA A 246 -6.52 1.80 2.39
N LEU A 247 -6.00 3.02 2.26
CA LEU A 247 -6.81 4.24 2.33
C LEU A 247 -7.80 4.34 1.16
N CYS A 248 -7.41 3.97 -0.05
CA CYS A 248 -8.30 3.87 -1.20
C CYS A 248 -9.43 2.86 -0.95
N CYS A 249 -9.13 1.67 -0.44
CA CYS A 249 -10.13 0.67 -0.07
C CYS A 249 -11.10 1.21 0.98
N GLY A 250 -10.59 1.87 2.03
CA GLY A 250 -11.42 2.53 3.05
C GLY A 250 -12.32 3.61 2.47
N ALA A 251 -11.79 4.44 1.55
CA ALA A 251 -12.57 5.47 0.85
C ALA A 251 -13.65 4.86 -0.05
N LEU A 252 -13.35 3.78 -0.78
CA LEU A 252 -14.31 3.04 -1.60
C LEU A 252 -15.47 2.51 -0.76
N LEU A 253 -15.18 1.80 0.34
CA LEU A 253 -16.21 1.27 1.24
C LEU A 253 -17.03 2.39 1.89
N THR A 254 -16.38 3.48 2.30
CA THR A 254 -17.08 4.64 2.87
C THR A 254 -18.03 5.28 1.85
N MET A 255 -17.60 5.42 0.60
CA MET A 255 -18.43 5.95 -0.49
C MET A 255 -19.70 5.13 -0.69
N MET A 256 -19.57 3.80 -0.63
CA MET A 256 -20.68 2.86 -0.75
C MET A 256 -21.68 2.99 0.40
N ILE A 257 -21.18 3.01 1.63
CA ILE A 257 -22.00 3.15 2.85
C ILE A 257 -22.72 4.51 2.89
N CYS A 258 -22.04 5.59 2.50
CA CYS A 258 -22.64 6.91 2.44
C CYS A 258 -23.74 7.00 1.37
N SER A 259 -23.56 6.32 0.23
CA SER A 259 -24.59 6.27 -0.82
C SER A 259 -25.86 5.57 -0.36
N SER A 260 -25.74 4.41 0.32
CA SER A 260 -26.91 3.64 0.76
C SER A 260 -27.73 4.37 1.84
N LYS A 261 -27.07 5.07 2.78
CA LYS A 261 -27.76 5.85 3.83
C LYS A 261 -28.56 7.02 3.25
N GLY A 262 -28.04 7.66 2.20
CA GLY A 262 -28.73 8.74 1.50
C GLY A 262 -30.03 8.30 0.83
N ASP A 263 -30.09 7.08 0.33
CA ASP A 263 -31.29 6.52 -0.30
C ASP A 263 -32.33 6.09 0.75
N ASN A 264 -31.92 5.40 1.82
CA ASN A 264 -32.83 4.99 2.89
C ASN A 264 -33.53 6.18 3.59
N THR A 265 -32.83 7.31 3.75
CA THR A 265 -33.41 8.50 4.39
C THR A 265 -34.40 9.22 3.46
N ARG A 266 -34.26 9.05 2.14
CA ARG A 266 -35.21 9.59 1.15
C ARG A 266 -36.47 8.74 1.06
N GLU A 267 -36.35 7.41 1.12
CA GLU A 267 -37.52 6.52 1.13
C GLU A 267 -38.39 6.72 2.38
N VAL A 268 -37.78 6.84 3.57
CA VAL A 268 -38.52 7.08 4.83
C VAL A 268 -39.24 8.42 4.86
N ASN A 269 -38.71 9.45 4.18
CA ASN A 269 -39.36 10.76 4.09
C ASN A 269 -40.39 10.87 2.95
N SER A 270 -40.57 9.81 2.15
CA SER A 270 -41.50 9.75 1.03
C SER A 270 -42.73 8.86 1.29
N LEU A 271 -42.82 8.29 2.50
CA LEU A 271 -43.98 7.58 3.05
C LEU A 271 -44.68 8.46 4.09
#